data_AF-A0A524A3A7-F1
#
_entry.id   AF-A0A524A3A7-F1
#
_cell.length_a   1.000
_cell.length_b   1.000
_cell.length_c   1.000
_cell.angle_alpha   90.00
_cell.angle_beta   90.00
_cell.angle_gamma   90.00
#
_symmetry.space_group_name_H-M   'P 1'
#
loop_
_entity.id
_entity.type
_entity.pdbx_description
1 polymer ?
#
loop_
_entity_poly.entity_id
_entity_poly.type
_entity_poly.pdbx_seq_one_letter_code
_entity_poly.pdbx_strand_id
1 'polypeptide(L)'
;MNSKNQFTFKKLIVPGIVMLAFWILAIVGWQSSGYIQPLILFGYIGTSLGVGLGLYAVLPKKKKQAGRKLTLFLVGGLLLVFMGLLQSENMQIEWVFFSILAGLGGAALTHYLIAKIFGPLLFGRLWCGWACWTLMILDLLPHTRSKGRIPGKWGWLRYAHFALSLGLVLVLWLGFDLGGKELLRERPQVVNS
;
A
#
# COMPACT_ATOMS: atom_id res chain seq x y z
N MET A 1 -24.97 -20.54 28.75
CA MET A 1 -23.69 -20.25 28.04
C MET A 1 -23.43 -18.74 27.98
N ASN A 2 -22.70 -18.26 28.99
CA ASN A 2 -21.74 -17.13 29.04
C ASN A 2 -21.97 -15.87 28.15
N SER A 3 -22.61 -14.82 28.67
CA SER A 3 -22.79 -13.54 27.96
C SER A 3 -21.48 -12.84 27.59
N LYS A 4 -20.36 -13.15 28.26
CA LYS A 4 -19.02 -12.65 27.87
C LYS A 4 -18.56 -13.17 26.51
N ASN A 5 -18.92 -14.40 26.14
CA ASN A 5 -18.53 -14.99 24.85
C ASN A 5 -19.31 -14.38 23.68
N GLN A 6 -20.60 -14.05 23.90
CA GLN A 6 -21.43 -13.34 22.91
C GLN A 6 -20.85 -11.96 22.55
N PHE A 7 -20.36 -11.21 23.54
CA PHE A 7 -19.73 -9.91 23.32
C PHE A 7 -18.37 -10.00 22.62
N THR A 8 -17.59 -11.05 22.87
CA THR A 8 -16.31 -11.29 22.18
C THR A 8 -16.54 -11.73 20.74
N PHE A 9 -17.51 -12.63 20.49
CA PHE A 9 -17.80 -13.12 19.15
C PHE A 9 -18.23 -12.00 18.20
N LYS A 10 -19.14 -11.11 18.63
CA LYS A 10 -19.54 -9.93 17.85
C LYS A 10 -18.37 -9.00 17.50
N LYS A 11 -17.33 -8.95 18.32
CA LYS A 11 -16.13 -8.14 18.06
C LYS A 11 -15.14 -8.82 17.12
N LEU A 12 -15.16 -10.15 17.00
CA LEU A 12 -14.32 -10.91 16.08
C LEU A 12 -14.91 -11.02 14.67
N ILE A 13 -16.20 -10.73 14.49
CA ILE A 13 -16.85 -10.72 13.18
C ILE A 13 -16.14 -9.76 12.21
N VAL A 14 -15.81 -8.54 12.66
CA VAL A 14 -15.15 -7.53 11.81
C VAL A 14 -13.76 -8.01 11.33
N PRO A 15 -12.83 -8.45 12.21
CA PRO A 15 -11.58 -9.09 11.80
C PRO A 15 -11.76 -10.26 10.82
N GLY A 16 -12.75 -11.12 11.08
CA GLY A 16 -13.03 -12.29 10.26
C GLY A 16 -13.48 -11.92 8.84
N ILE A 17 -14.39 -10.94 8.71
CA ILE A 17 -14.85 -10.46 7.40
C ILE A 17 -13.69 -9.86 6.60
N VAL A 18 -12.83 -9.04 7.24
CA VAL A 18 -11.67 -8.44 6.56
C VAL A 18 -10.70 -9.52 6.09
N MET A 19 -10.40 -10.51 6.93
CA MET A 19 -9.54 -11.64 6.55
C MET A 19 -10.10 -12.40 5.34
N LEU A 20 -11.40 -12.70 5.34
CA LEU A 20 -12.07 -13.38 4.22
C LEU A 20 -12.04 -12.54 2.94
N ALA A 21 -12.28 -11.23 3.04
CA ALA A 21 -12.22 -10.34 1.87
C ALA A 21 -10.85 -10.37 1.20
N PHE A 22 -9.76 -10.33 1.99
CA PHE A 22 -8.40 -10.43 1.46
C PHE A 22 -8.09 -11.81 0.87
N TRP A 23 -8.61 -12.88 1.44
CA TRP A 23 -8.48 -14.24 0.88
C TRP A 23 -9.24 -14.39 -0.44
N ILE A 24 -10.43 -13.79 -0.56
CA ILE A 24 -11.16 -13.77 -1.83
C ILE A 24 -10.35 -13.04 -2.90
N LEU A 25 -9.80 -11.86 -2.57
CA LEU A 25 -8.91 -11.14 -3.49
C LEU A 25 -7.65 -11.95 -3.86
N ALA A 26 -7.10 -12.71 -2.91
CA ALA A 26 -5.95 -13.59 -3.14
C ALA A 26 -6.27 -14.70 -4.15
N ILE A 27 -7.44 -15.35 -3.99
CA ILE A 27 -7.89 -16.44 -4.87
C ILE A 27 -8.24 -15.89 -6.26
N VAL A 28 -9.01 -14.81 -6.33
CA VAL A 28 -9.38 -14.15 -7.60
C VAL A 28 -8.12 -13.65 -8.32
N GLY A 29 -7.20 -13.03 -7.58
CA GLY A 29 -5.91 -12.58 -8.12
C GLY A 29 -5.08 -13.74 -8.66
N TRP A 30 -5.01 -14.87 -7.95
CA TRP A 30 -4.33 -16.07 -8.42
C TRP A 30 -4.97 -16.65 -9.68
N GLN A 31 -6.31 -16.78 -9.71
CA GLN A 31 -7.04 -17.28 -10.87
C GLN A 31 -6.89 -16.38 -12.11
N SER A 32 -6.89 -15.06 -11.91
CA SER A 32 -6.75 -14.09 -13.00
C SER A 32 -5.32 -13.98 -13.53
N SER A 33 -4.31 -14.12 -12.65
CA SER A 33 -2.91 -13.87 -13.01
C SER A 33 -2.16 -15.15 -13.39
N GLY A 34 -2.62 -16.32 -12.95
CA GLY A 34 -1.90 -17.59 -13.08
C GLY A 34 -0.67 -17.74 -12.17
N TYR A 35 -0.17 -16.64 -11.59
CA TYR A 35 0.98 -16.62 -10.68
C TYR A 35 0.59 -16.81 -9.23
N ILE A 36 1.46 -17.44 -8.43
CA ILE A 36 1.24 -17.67 -6.99
C ILE A 36 1.43 -16.40 -6.13
N GLN A 37 2.06 -15.36 -6.67
CA GLN A 37 2.40 -14.13 -5.94
C GLN A 37 1.18 -13.44 -5.28
N PRO A 38 0.02 -13.26 -5.95
CA PRO A 38 -1.16 -12.67 -5.32
C PRO A 38 -1.67 -13.51 -4.14
N LEU A 39 -1.54 -14.84 -4.20
CA LEU A 39 -1.96 -15.74 -3.13
C LEU A 39 -1.10 -15.53 -1.88
N ILE A 40 0.22 -15.45 -2.07
CA ILE A 40 1.17 -15.18 -0.97
C ILE A 40 0.96 -13.78 -0.41
N LEU A 41 0.91 -12.76 -1.28
CA LEU A 41 0.85 -11.37 -0.85
C LEU A 41 -0.47 -11.04 -0.15
N PHE A 42 -1.62 -11.25 -0.81
CA PHE A 42 -2.92 -10.93 -0.25
C PHE A 42 -3.34 -11.91 0.84
N GLY A 43 -2.98 -13.19 0.71
CA GLY A 43 -3.25 -14.20 1.73
C GLY A 43 -2.50 -13.93 3.03
N TYR A 44 -1.19 -13.63 2.95
CA TYR A 44 -0.38 -13.30 4.13
C TYR A 44 -0.85 -12.00 4.79
N ILE A 45 -1.17 -10.97 4.00
CA ILE A 45 -1.71 -9.71 4.54
C ILE A 45 -3.04 -9.97 5.23
N GLY A 46 -3.93 -10.74 4.61
CA GLY A 46 -5.24 -11.10 5.15
C GLY A 46 -5.15 -11.86 6.48
N THR A 47 -4.29 -12.88 6.58
CA THR A 47 -4.09 -13.63 7.83
C THR A 47 -3.46 -12.77 8.92
N SER A 48 -2.44 -11.96 8.57
CA SER A 48 -1.78 -11.05 9.51
C SER A 48 -2.75 -10.00 10.06
N LEU A 49 -3.62 -9.44 9.21
CA LEU A 49 -4.69 -8.52 9.62
C LEU A 49 -5.72 -9.22 10.49
N GLY A 50 -6.17 -10.42 10.12
CA GLY A 50 -7.15 -11.19 10.89
C GLY A 50 -6.66 -11.50 12.30
N VAL A 51 -5.43 -12.02 12.43
CA VAL A 51 -4.78 -12.30 13.73
C VAL A 51 -4.58 -11.01 14.52
N GLY A 52 -4.08 -9.96 13.86
CA GLY A 52 -3.82 -8.66 14.44
C GLY A 52 -5.05 -7.96 15.02
N LEU A 53 -6.11 -7.87 14.22
CA LEU A 53 -7.38 -7.28 14.59
C LEU A 53 -8.15 -8.15 15.59
N GLY A 54 -8.06 -9.48 15.47
CA GLY A 54 -8.61 -10.42 16.45
C GLY A 54 -7.97 -10.21 17.82
N LEU A 55 -6.64 -10.11 17.87
CA LEU A 55 -5.92 -9.84 19.10
C LEU A 55 -6.23 -8.43 19.66
N TYR A 56 -6.40 -7.44 18.79
CA TYR A 56 -6.84 -6.08 19.16
C TYR A 56 -8.25 -6.05 19.78
N ALA A 57 -9.15 -6.91 19.30
CA ALA A 57 -10.53 -7.02 19.79
C ALA A 57 -10.63 -7.73 21.15
N VAL A 58 -9.76 -8.72 21.39
CA VAL A 58 -9.73 -9.55 22.61
C VAL A 58 -8.94 -8.88 23.74
N LEU A 59 -7.84 -8.17 23.43
CA LEU A 59 -6.97 -7.61 24.47
C LEU A 59 -7.60 -6.42 25.24
N PRO A 60 -7.32 -6.30 26.56
CA PRO A 60 -7.75 -5.16 27.37
C PRO A 60 -7.16 -3.85 26.85
N LYS A 61 -7.87 -2.72 27.08
CA LYS A 61 -7.56 -1.38 26.52
C LYS A 61 -6.09 -0.96 26.68
N LYS A 62 -5.41 -1.38 27.75
CA LYS A 62 -3.99 -1.08 28.01
C LYS A 62 -3.00 -1.76 27.04
N LYS A 63 -3.34 -2.91 26.45
CA LYS A 63 -2.47 -3.67 25.53
C LYS A 63 -2.95 -3.64 24.07
N LYS A 64 -3.99 -2.87 23.75
CA LYS A 64 -4.52 -2.74 22.37
C LYS A 64 -3.45 -2.33 21.36
N GLN A 65 -2.51 -1.49 21.76
CA GLN A 65 -1.40 -1.09 20.89
C GLN A 65 -0.47 -2.26 20.50
N ALA A 66 -0.37 -3.30 21.33
CA ALA A 66 0.46 -4.46 21.02
C ALA A 66 -0.08 -5.26 19.81
N GLY A 67 -1.41 -5.40 19.71
CA GLY A 67 -2.04 -6.03 18.55
C GLY A 67 -1.73 -5.27 17.26
N ARG A 68 -1.85 -3.94 17.30
CA ARG A 68 -1.49 -3.07 16.17
C ARG A 68 -0.02 -3.19 15.79
N LYS A 69 0.90 -3.12 16.75
CA LYS A 69 2.34 -3.24 16.50
C LYS A 69 2.70 -4.59 15.86
N LEU A 70 2.08 -5.68 16.34
CA LEU A 70 2.27 -7.01 15.76
C LEU A 70 1.79 -7.09 14.31
N THR A 71 0.60 -6.56 14.01
CA THR A 71 0.07 -6.51 12.64
C THR A 71 0.98 -5.72 11.72
N LEU A 72 1.42 -4.55 12.17
CA LEU A 72 2.30 -3.68 11.38
C LEU A 72 3.67 -4.31 11.17
N PHE A 73 4.20 -5.03 12.16
CA PHE A 73 5.46 -5.73 12.01
C PHE A 73 5.38 -6.85 10.96
N LEU A 74 4.32 -7.66 11.02
CA LEU A 74 4.11 -8.76 10.05
C LEU A 74 3.89 -8.21 8.63
N VAL A 75 2.92 -7.31 8.47
CA VAL A 75 2.57 -6.75 7.15
C VAL A 75 3.69 -5.85 6.60
N GLY A 76 4.28 -5.01 7.46
CA GLY A 76 5.37 -4.11 7.10
C GLY A 76 6.65 -4.85 6.72
N GLY A 77 7.00 -5.91 7.45
CA GLY A 77 8.16 -6.74 7.14
C GLY A 77 8.04 -7.44 5.79
N LEU A 78 6.87 -8.05 5.52
CA LEU A 78 6.60 -8.65 4.21
C LEU A 78 6.74 -7.64 3.08
N LEU A 79 6.09 -6.47 3.20
CA LEU A 79 6.12 -5.45 2.16
C LEU A 79 7.53 -4.87 1.94
N LEU A 80 8.34 -4.76 2.99
CA LEU A 80 9.74 -4.31 2.87
C LEU A 80 10.55 -5.31 2.04
N VAL A 81 10.42 -6.61 2.32
CA VAL A 81 11.11 -7.65 1.56
C VAL A 81 10.60 -7.71 0.12
N PHE A 82 9.27 -7.72 -0.07
CA PHE A 82 8.68 -7.94 -1.39
C PHE A 82 8.77 -6.72 -2.29
N MET A 83 8.36 -5.54 -1.82
CA MET A 83 8.41 -4.32 -2.64
C MET A 83 9.79 -3.65 -2.59
N GLY A 84 10.45 -3.66 -1.44
CA GLY A 84 11.72 -2.96 -1.26
C GLY A 84 12.92 -3.68 -1.89
N LEU A 85 12.98 -5.02 -1.79
CA LEU A 85 14.11 -5.79 -2.32
C LEU A 85 13.84 -6.44 -3.67
N LEU A 86 12.61 -6.89 -3.95
CA LEU A 86 12.32 -7.63 -5.18
C LEU A 86 11.74 -6.78 -6.32
N GLN A 87 10.91 -5.77 -6.02
CA GLN A 87 10.21 -5.01 -7.07
C GLN A 87 10.66 -3.55 -7.24
N SER A 88 11.39 -2.94 -6.30
CA SER A 88 11.95 -1.58 -6.41
C SER A 88 10.96 -0.51 -6.94
N GLU A 89 9.67 -0.67 -6.67
CA GLU A 89 8.61 0.22 -7.18
C GLU A 89 8.54 1.48 -6.31
N ASN A 90 8.68 2.66 -6.92
CA ASN A 90 8.67 3.93 -6.21
C ASN A 90 7.21 4.40 -5.97
N MET A 91 6.67 4.18 -4.78
CA MET A 91 5.26 4.49 -4.44
C MET A 91 4.99 5.98 -4.12
N GLN A 92 5.88 6.89 -4.53
CA GLN A 92 5.72 8.33 -4.30
C GLN A 92 4.70 8.94 -5.28
N ILE A 93 4.12 10.08 -4.91
CA ILE A 93 3.18 10.82 -5.77
C ILE A 93 3.81 11.16 -7.13
N GLU A 94 5.12 11.39 -7.16
CA GLU A 94 5.89 11.72 -8.36
C GLU A 94 5.75 10.64 -9.45
N TRP A 95 5.73 9.37 -9.06
CA TRP A 95 5.60 8.25 -9.99
C TRP A 95 4.24 8.23 -10.69
N VAL A 96 3.14 8.61 -10.01
CA VAL A 96 1.81 8.71 -10.64
C VAL A 96 1.81 9.75 -11.76
N PHE A 97 2.41 10.92 -11.51
CA PHE A 97 2.52 11.98 -12.52
C PHE A 97 3.41 11.55 -13.70
N PHE A 98 4.51 10.84 -13.43
CA PHE A 98 5.36 10.29 -14.48
C PHE A 98 4.68 9.18 -15.28
N SER A 99 3.92 8.29 -14.65
CA SER A 99 3.18 7.23 -15.34
C SER A 99 2.04 7.76 -16.20
N ILE A 100 1.32 8.80 -15.72
CA ILE A 100 0.30 9.48 -16.52
C ILE A 100 0.95 10.14 -17.73
N LEU A 101 2.06 10.86 -17.52
CA LEU A 101 2.78 11.49 -18.60
C LEU A 101 3.25 10.43 -19.60
N ALA A 102 3.91 9.35 -19.15
CA ALA A 102 4.37 8.20 -19.96
C ALA A 102 3.28 7.34 -20.63
N GLY A 103 1.99 7.70 -20.52
CA GLY A 103 0.90 6.95 -21.15
C GLY A 103 0.55 5.61 -20.46
N LEU A 104 1.22 5.27 -19.36
CA LEU A 104 1.02 4.04 -18.55
C LEU A 104 0.02 4.27 -17.38
N GLY A 105 -0.80 5.32 -17.48
CA GLY A 105 -1.56 5.88 -16.36
C GLY A 105 -2.55 4.93 -15.69
N GLY A 106 -2.98 3.83 -16.32
CA GLY A 106 -4.03 2.96 -15.78
C GLY A 106 -3.65 2.23 -14.49
N ALA A 107 -2.52 1.50 -14.49
CA ALA A 107 -2.15 0.65 -13.37
C ALA A 107 -1.65 1.47 -12.16
N ALA A 108 -0.81 2.47 -12.43
CA ALA A 108 -0.24 3.35 -11.42
C ALA A 108 -1.30 4.17 -10.67
N LEU A 109 -2.23 4.77 -11.42
CA LEU A 109 -3.31 5.55 -10.84
C LEU A 109 -4.27 4.68 -10.04
N THR A 110 -4.66 3.51 -10.57
CA THR A 110 -5.57 2.58 -9.88
C THR A 110 -4.97 2.12 -8.56
N HIS A 111 -3.69 1.73 -8.55
CA HIS A 111 -3.00 1.33 -7.32
C HIS A 111 -2.93 2.48 -6.31
N TYR A 112 -2.61 3.70 -6.76
CA TYR A 112 -2.56 4.87 -5.89
C TYR A 112 -3.93 5.23 -5.31
N LEU A 113 -5.00 5.21 -6.11
CA LEU A 113 -6.35 5.52 -5.64
C LEU A 113 -6.81 4.51 -4.58
N ILE A 114 -6.61 3.22 -4.83
CA ILE A 114 -6.97 2.17 -3.88
C ILE A 114 -6.13 2.29 -2.60
N ALA A 115 -4.81 2.41 -2.73
CA ALA A 115 -3.91 2.42 -1.57
C ALA A 115 -3.96 3.72 -0.75
N LYS A 116 -4.15 4.89 -1.39
CA LYS A 116 -4.03 6.21 -0.75
C LYS A 116 -5.37 6.86 -0.39
N ILE A 117 -6.45 6.53 -1.11
CA ILE A 117 -7.76 7.17 -0.93
C ILE A 117 -8.78 6.17 -0.37
N PHE A 118 -9.10 5.11 -1.13
CA PHE A 118 -10.14 4.16 -0.71
C PHE A 118 -9.72 3.35 0.53
N GLY A 119 -8.45 2.96 0.61
CA GLY A 119 -7.91 2.24 1.75
C GLY A 119 -8.10 2.97 3.09
N PRO A 120 -7.59 4.20 3.25
CA PRO A 120 -7.83 4.98 4.47
C PRO A 120 -9.31 5.28 4.74
N LEU A 121 -10.13 5.39 3.69
CA LEU A 121 -11.56 5.64 3.84
C LEU A 121 -12.30 4.42 4.42
N LEU A 122 -12.00 3.21 3.94
CA LEU A 122 -12.65 1.97 4.37
C LEU A 122 -12.13 1.46 5.72
N PHE A 123 -10.81 1.48 5.94
CA PHE A 123 -10.21 0.87 7.14
C PHE A 123 -9.67 1.90 8.14
N GLY A 124 -9.79 3.20 7.86
CA GLY A 124 -9.43 4.28 8.78
C GLY A 124 -7.96 4.23 9.18
N ARG A 125 -7.69 4.28 10.50
CA ARG A 125 -6.33 4.24 11.07
C ARG A 125 -5.64 2.87 11.02
N LEU A 126 -6.34 1.83 10.54
CA LEU A 126 -5.77 0.50 10.32
C LEU A 126 -5.16 0.37 8.93
N TRP A 127 -5.58 1.22 7.97
CA TRP A 127 -4.95 1.27 6.67
C TRP A 127 -3.70 2.14 6.72
N CYS A 128 -2.59 1.58 6.28
CA CYS A 128 -1.37 2.35 6.12
C CYS A 128 -1.37 2.95 4.70
N GLY A 129 -1.93 4.16 4.56
CA GLY A 129 -1.86 4.90 3.30
C GLY A 129 -0.41 5.23 2.92
N TRP A 130 0.49 5.31 3.89
CA TRP A 130 1.94 5.23 3.69
C TRP A 130 2.37 3.78 3.85
N ALA A 131 3.31 3.31 3.02
CA ALA A 131 3.72 1.91 3.00
C ALA A 131 3.91 1.36 4.42
N CYS A 132 3.26 0.22 4.72
CA CYS A 132 3.11 -0.28 6.10
C CYS A 132 4.46 -0.47 6.81
N TRP A 133 5.55 -0.65 6.06
CA TRP A 133 6.91 -0.74 6.56
C TRP A 133 7.42 0.58 7.19
N THR A 134 7.06 1.75 6.65
CA THR A 134 7.47 3.03 7.24
C THR A 134 6.85 3.20 8.61
N LEU A 135 5.58 2.85 8.75
CA LEU A 135 4.87 2.96 10.01
C LEU A 135 5.34 1.90 11.02
N MET A 136 5.73 0.71 10.55
CA MET A 136 6.41 -0.30 11.37
C MET A 136 7.71 0.24 11.98
N ILE A 137 8.58 0.87 11.17
CA ILE A 137 9.84 1.45 11.65
C ILE A 137 9.56 2.56 12.67
N LEU A 138 8.59 3.43 12.37
CA LEU A 138 8.19 4.51 13.28
C LEU A 138 7.59 3.98 14.60
N ASP A 139 6.86 2.87 14.57
CA ASP A 139 6.30 2.22 15.78
C ASP A 139 7.36 1.50 16.63
N LEU A 140 8.50 1.13 16.03
CA LEU A 140 9.66 0.53 16.70
C LEU A 140 10.54 1.60 17.36
N LEU A 141 10.52 2.82 16.84
CA LEU A 141 11.31 3.92 17.38
C LEU A 141 10.77 4.36 18.76
N PRO A 142 11.63 4.59 19.78
CA PRO A 142 11.22 5.00 21.11
C PRO A 142 10.86 6.50 21.18
N HIS A 143 10.16 7.02 20.18
CA HIS A 143 9.75 8.42 20.12
C HIS A 143 8.27 8.55 20.42
N THR A 144 7.95 8.93 21.66
CA THR A 144 6.57 8.90 22.20
C THR A 144 5.69 10.06 21.74
N ARG A 145 6.25 11.13 21.18
CA ARG A 145 5.54 12.26 20.58
C ARG A 145 6.42 12.96 19.55
N SER A 146 5.94 13.11 18.31
CA SER A 146 6.45 14.16 17.42
C SER A 146 6.03 15.52 17.98
N LYS A 147 6.94 16.51 18.01
CA LYS A 147 6.63 17.93 18.30
C LYS A 147 5.74 18.60 17.23
N GLY A 148 5.04 17.81 16.42
CA GLY A 148 4.28 18.28 15.26
C GLY A 148 5.18 18.57 14.07
N ARG A 149 4.57 19.04 12.97
CA ARG A 149 5.31 19.52 11.81
C ARG A 149 6.16 20.71 12.25
N ILE A 150 7.48 20.56 12.15
CA ILE A 150 8.43 21.62 12.48
C ILE A 150 8.09 22.83 11.60
N PRO A 151 7.65 23.97 12.16
CA PRO A 151 7.36 25.15 11.36
C PRO A 151 8.68 25.70 10.83
N GLY A 152 8.88 25.65 9.52
CA GLY A 152 10.11 26.08 8.88
C GLY A 152 10.01 26.17 7.37
N LYS A 153 10.87 27.00 6.76
CA LYS A 153 10.94 27.24 5.31
C LYS A 153 11.32 26.00 4.48
N TRP A 154 11.84 24.96 5.13
CA TRP A 154 12.29 23.71 4.51
C TRP A 154 11.15 22.87 3.93
N GLY A 155 9.90 23.17 4.31
CA GLY A 155 8.73 22.57 3.67
C GLY A 155 8.59 22.90 2.18
N TRP A 156 9.29 23.91 1.67
CA TRP A 156 9.34 24.23 0.24
C TRP A 156 10.21 23.25 -0.57
N LEU A 157 11.22 22.63 0.06
CA LEU A 157 12.17 21.74 -0.63
C LEU A 157 11.48 20.57 -1.32
N ARG A 158 10.39 20.04 -0.74
CA ARG A 158 9.59 18.97 -1.36
C ARG A 158 8.92 19.42 -2.66
N TYR A 159 8.48 20.67 -2.74
CA TYR A 159 7.86 21.23 -3.94
C TYR A 159 8.91 21.60 -4.98
N ALA A 160 10.09 22.07 -4.53
CA ALA A 160 11.23 22.32 -5.41
C ALA A 160 11.74 21.04 -6.07
N HIS A 161 11.92 19.96 -5.29
CA HIS A 161 12.28 18.64 -5.82
C HIS A 161 11.24 18.15 -6.83
N PHE A 162 9.94 18.21 -6.46
CA PHE A 162 8.86 17.82 -7.36
C PHE A 162 8.86 18.62 -8.67
N ALA A 163 9.00 19.95 -8.59
CA ALA A 163 9.02 20.83 -9.76
C ALA A 163 10.25 20.58 -10.64
N LEU A 164 11.41 20.30 -10.05
CA LEU A 164 12.63 20.00 -10.78
C LEU A 164 12.52 18.65 -11.51
N SER A 165 12.03 17.62 -10.82
CA SER A 165 11.81 16.30 -11.44
C SER A 165 10.74 16.36 -12.54
N LEU A 166 9.63 17.08 -12.32
CA LEU A 166 8.60 17.27 -13.35
C LEU A 166 9.13 18.08 -14.55
N GLY A 167 9.86 19.16 -14.29
CA GLY A 167 10.48 19.98 -15.33
C GLY A 167 11.47 19.19 -16.18
N LEU A 168 12.31 18.37 -15.56
CA LEU A 168 13.24 17.49 -16.27
C LEU A 168 12.49 16.54 -17.21
N VAL A 169 11.42 15.88 -16.74
CA VAL A 169 10.63 14.96 -17.57
C VAL A 169 9.94 15.71 -18.71
N LEU A 170 9.40 16.90 -18.48
CA LEU A 170 8.79 17.73 -19.54
C LEU A 170 9.81 18.18 -20.59
N VAL A 171 11.02 18.55 -20.17
CA VAL A 171 12.11 18.93 -21.10
C VAL A 171 12.54 17.73 -21.93
N LEU A 172 12.67 16.54 -21.34
CA LEU A 172 12.98 15.32 -22.09
C LEU A 172 11.85 14.95 -23.05
N TRP A 173 10.59 15.09 -22.62
CA TRP A 173 9.42 14.80 -23.44
C TRP A 173 9.32 15.70 -24.68
N LEU A 174 9.40 17.01 -24.47
CA LEU A 174 9.22 18.02 -25.50
C LEU A 174 10.48 18.23 -26.36
N GLY A 175 11.66 18.06 -25.76
CA GLY A 175 12.94 18.32 -26.40
C GLY A 175 13.51 17.16 -27.21
N PHE A 176 13.19 15.90 -26.88
CA PHE A 176 13.78 14.72 -27.53
C PHE A 176 12.81 13.90 -28.40
N ASP A 177 11.58 14.35 -28.66
CA ASP A 177 10.60 13.65 -29.55
C ASP A 177 10.41 12.15 -29.21
N LEU A 178 10.59 11.77 -27.95
CA LEU A 178 10.37 10.41 -27.45
C LEU A 178 8.88 10.06 -27.32
N GLY A 179 7.99 11.04 -27.48
CA GLY A 179 6.54 10.87 -27.33
C GLY A 179 5.82 10.24 -28.53
N GLY A 180 6.49 10.05 -29.68
CA GLY A 180 5.84 9.63 -30.92
C GLY A 180 6.41 8.40 -31.64
N LYS A 181 7.71 8.10 -31.52
CA LYS A 181 8.37 7.13 -32.43
C LYS A 181 8.56 5.72 -31.88
N GLU A 182 8.71 5.57 -30.56
CA GLU A 182 9.03 4.25 -29.98
C GLU A 182 7.79 3.37 -29.69
N LEU A 183 6.62 3.97 -29.41
CA LEU A 183 5.40 3.24 -29.02
C LEU A 183 4.71 2.47 -30.17
N LEU A 184 5.15 2.67 -31.42
CA LEU A 184 4.65 1.93 -32.59
C LEU A 184 5.59 0.78 -32.99
N ARG A 185 6.77 0.65 -32.37
CA ARG A 185 7.78 -0.36 -32.74
C ARG A 185 7.69 -1.66 -31.95
N GLU A 186 7.05 -1.65 -30.77
CA GLU A 186 6.88 -2.84 -29.91
C GLU A 186 5.44 -3.36 -29.80
N ARG A 187 4.61 -3.20 -30.85
CA ARG A 187 3.46 -4.09 -31.05
C ARG A 187 3.96 -5.32 -31.82
N PRO A 188 4.32 -6.46 -31.18
CA PRO A 188 4.31 -7.70 -31.91
C PRO A 188 2.89 -7.87 -32.46
N GLN A 189 2.81 -8.03 -33.77
CA GLN A 189 1.59 -8.38 -34.49
C GLN A 189 1.01 -9.64 -33.81
N VAL A 190 -0.04 -9.47 -33.01
CA VAL A 190 -0.95 -10.59 -32.72
C VAL A 190 -1.67 -10.86 -34.03
N VAL A 191 -1.03 -11.67 -34.86
CA VAL A 191 -1.62 -12.25 -36.06
C VAL A 191 -2.70 -13.20 -35.58
N ASN A 192 -3.93 -12.90 -35.98
CA ASN A 192 -5.02 -13.84 -35.97
C ASN A 192 -4.66 -15.04 -36.86
N SER A 193 -4.59 -16.22 -36.27
CA SER A 193 -4.87 -17.51 -36.91
C SER A 193 -5.18 -18.54 -35.84
#